data_AF-A0A8I1QAE2-F1
#
_entry.id   AF-A0A8I1QAE2-F1
#
_cell.length_a   1.000
_cell.length_b   1.000
_cell.length_c   1.000
_cell.angle_alpha   90.00
_cell.angle_beta   90.00
_cell.angle_gamma   90.00
#
_symmetry.space_group_name_H-M   'P 1'
#
loop_
_entity.id
_entity.type
_entity.pdbx_description
1 polymer ?
#
loop_
_entity_poly.entity_id
_entity_poly.type
_entity_poly.pdbx_seq_one_letter_code
_entity_poly.pdbx_strand_id
1 'polypeptide(L)'
;MDGSFILGLISGVVIGAAGHYYLQNKLRSVGYVQNSKPVYEELNELFNEFPEFMEQFKQDLLNPEYDDIDEFFLIPKEALMTSLTQRLRYDYSEEIMPLFHKLENLNYITRLPNDALLFRIEQEFHIALNQYLEKLNTRADEVKDQLPKLILPDEAI
;
A
#
# COMPACT_ATOMS: atom_id res chain seq x y z
N MET A 1 -31.59 8.49 -39.10
CA MET A 1 -31.12 8.34 -37.70
C MET A 1 -30.66 9.71 -37.26
N ASP A 2 -31.40 10.32 -36.33
CA ASP A 2 -31.12 11.69 -35.89
C ASP A 2 -29.85 11.70 -35.04
N GLY A 3 -28.93 12.62 -35.30
CA GLY A 3 -27.61 12.68 -34.63
C GLY A 3 -27.68 12.73 -33.10
N SER A 4 -28.79 13.24 -32.56
CA SER A 4 -29.11 13.28 -31.14
C SER A 4 -29.24 11.89 -30.51
N PHE A 5 -29.75 10.90 -31.26
CA PHE A 5 -29.90 9.52 -30.78
C PHE A 5 -28.54 8.82 -30.64
N ILE A 6 -27.64 9.05 -31.60
CA ILE A 6 -26.28 8.49 -31.59
C ILE A 6 -25.45 9.09 -30.45
N LEU A 7 -25.55 10.41 -30.25
CA LEU A 7 -24.89 11.10 -29.12
C LEU A 7 -25.42 10.64 -27.76
N GLY A 8 -26.74 10.42 -27.64
CA GLY A 8 -27.36 9.84 -26.44
C GLY A 8 -26.84 8.42 -26.15
N LEU A 9 -26.67 7.61 -27.20
CA LEU A 9 -26.19 6.24 -27.08
C LEU A 9 -24.71 6.19 -26.68
N ILE A 10 -23.85 7.03 -27.29
CA ILE A 10 -22.43 7.10 -26.94
C ILE A 10 -22.24 7.63 -25.52
N SER A 11 -22.93 8.72 -25.15
CA SER A 11 -22.84 9.27 -23.79
C SER A 11 -23.33 8.28 -22.74
N GLY A 12 -24.42 7.55 -23.01
CA GLY A 12 -24.92 6.50 -22.13
C GLY A 12 -23.93 5.34 -21.95
N VAL A 13 -23.24 4.91 -23.02
CA VAL A 13 -22.21 3.85 -22.96
C VAL A 13 -21.00 4.30 -22.14
N VAL A 14 -20.52 5.53 -22.34
CA VAL A 14 -19.36 6.06 -21.60
C VAL A 14 -19.68 6.24 -20.12
N ILE A 15 -20.85 6.81 -19.78
CA ILE A 15 -21.28 6.98 -18.39
C ILE A 15 -21.52 5.61 -17.74
N GLY A 16 -22.12 4.66 -18.46
CA GLY A 16 -22.33 3.30 -17.98
C GLY A 16 -21.02 2.56 -17.71
N ALA A 17 -20.03 2.68 -18.60
CA ALA A 17 -18.72 2.06 -18.44
C ALA A 17 -17.94 2.68 -17.27
N ALA A 18 -17.93 4.01 -17.15
CA ALA A 18 -17.27 4.72 -16.05
C ALA A 18 -17.94 4.42 -14.70
N GLY A 19 -19.27 4.42 -14.66
CA GLY A 19 -20.03 4.08 -13.47
C GLY A 19 -19.82 2.63 -13.05
N HIS A 20 -19.81 1.69 -13.99
CA HIS A 20 -19.57 0.28 -13.72
C HIS A 20 -18.13 0.02 -13.24
N TYR A 21 -17.13 0.68 -13.83
CA TYR A 21 -15.73 0.60 -13.37
C TYR A 21 -15.58 1.14 -11.95
N TYR A 22 -16.15 2.31 -11.66
CA TYR A 22 -16.12 2.91 -10.33
C TYR A 22 -16.88 2.07 -9.29
N LEU A 23 -18.06 1.55 -9.64
CA LEU A 23 -18.81 0.65 -8.77
C LEU A 23 -18.10 -0.69 -8.57
N GLN A 24 -17.49 -1.28 -9.60
CA GLN A 24 -16.75 -2.53 -9.44
C GLN A 24 -15.53 -2.35 -8.53
N ASN A 25 -14.79 -1.25 -8.66
CA ASN A 25 -13.66 -0.95 -7.79
C ASN A 25 -14.12 -0.77 -6.34
N LYS A 26 -15.19 0.02 -6.13
CA LYS A 26 -15.74 0.27 -4.80
C LYS A 26 -16.41 -0.97 -4.18
N LEU A 27 -17.10 -1.78 -4.97
CA LEU A 27 -17.75 -3.01 -4.50
C LEU A 27 -16.75 -4.14 -4.25
N ARG A 28 -15.62 -4.20 -4.98
CA ARG A 28 -14.50 -5.09 -4.64
C ARG A 28 -13.90 -4.72 -3.29
N SER A 29 -13.70 -3.43 -3.04
CA SER A 29 -13.32 -2.90 -1.72
C SER A 29 -14.34 -3.30 -0.65
N VAL A 30 -15.63 -3.06 -0.86
CA VAL A 30 -16.70 -3.34 0.12
C VAL A 30 -16.95 -4.84 0.34
N GLY A 31 -16.72 -5.69 -0.67
CA GLY A 31 -16.82 -7.15 -0.55
C GLY A 31 -15.77 -7.76 0.39
N TYR A 32 -14.63 -7.09 0.57
CA TYR A 32 -13.61 -7.47 1.56
C TYR A 32 -13.96 -7.01 2.98
N VAL A 33 -14.69 -5.89 3.11
CA VAL A 33 -15.11 -5.30 4.39
C VAL A 33 -16.13 -6.16 5.15
N GLN A 34 -16.75 -7.15 4.52
CA GLN A 34 -17.75 -8.00 5.19
C GLN A 34 -17.13 -9.05 6.14
N ASN A 35 -15.80 -9.26 6.10
CA ASN A 35 -15.02 -10.10 7.02
C ASN A 35 -13.55 -9.59 7.15
N SER A 36 -13.32 -8.28 6.99
CA SER A 36 -11.95 -7.73 6.97
C SER A 36 -11.30 -7.91 8.34
N LYS A 37 -10.11 -8.51 8.37
CA LYS A 37 -9.26 -8.52 9.55
C LYS A 37 -8.98 -7.06 9.94
N PRO A 38 -8.76 -6.75 11.23
CA PRO A 38 -8.35 -5.40 11.60
C PRO A 38 -7.06 -5.03 10.84
N VAL A 39 -6.99 -3.80 10.31
CA VAL A 39 -5.87 -3.26 9.50
C VAL A 39 -4.49 -3.61 10.07
N TYR A 40 -4.37 -3.57 11.40
CA TYR A 40 -3.14 -3.93 12.10
C TYR A 40 -2.73 -5.39 11.85
N GLU A 41 -3.65 -6.35 11.92
CA GLU A 41 -3.35 -7.76 11.68
C GLU A 41 -2.96 -8.00 10.22
N GLU A 42 -3.64 -7.35 9.28
CA GLU A 42 -3.32 -7.46 7.85
C GLU A 42 -1.89 -6.98 7.55
N LEU A 43 -1.53 -5.79 8.03
CA LEU A 43 -0.18 -5.27 7.87
C LEU A 43 0.84 -6.11 8.65
N ASN A 44 0.51 -6.54 9.88
CA ASN A 44 1.41 -7.37 10.66
C ASN A 44 1.70 -8.71 9.96
N GLU A 45 0.72 -9.31 9.27
CA GLU A 45 0.94 -10.49 8.43
C GLU A 45 1.91 -10.20 7.28
N LEU A 46 1.72 -9.08 6.57
CA LEU A 46 2.62 -8.66 5.49
C LEU A 46 4.06 -8.42 5.99
N PHE A 47 4.23 -7.72 7.11
CA PHE A 47 5.53 -7.48 7.73
C PHE A 47 6.20 -8.75 8.25
N ASN A 48 5.43 -9.76 8.67
CA ASN A 48 6.00 -11.04 9.12
C ASN A 48 6.38 -11.95 7.94
N GLU A 49 5.60 -11.92 6.86
CA GLU A 49 5.82 -12.78 5.69
C GLU A 49 6.90 -12.23 4.74
N PHE A 50 6.97 -10.90 4.61
CA PHE A 50 7.92 -10.21 3.74
C PHE A 50 8.69 -9.10 4.50
N PRO A 51 9.43 -9.46 5.56
CA PRO A 51 10.00 -8.48 6.49
C PRO A 51 10.99 -7.51 5.84
N GLU A 52 11.90 -8.02 5.01
CA GLU A 52 12.95 -7.21 4.40
C GLU A 52 12.37 -6.16 3.45
N PHE A 53 11.47 -6.58 2.55
CA PHE A 53 10.83 -5.67 1.61
C PHE A 53 9.93 -4.67 2.32
N MET A 54 9.05 -5.14 3.23
CA MET A 54 8.09 -4.25 3.89
C MET A 54 8.80 -3.22 4.79
N GLU A 55 9.93 -3.59 5.40
CA GLU A 55 10.74 -2.65 6.17
C GLU A 55 11.38 -1.58 5.27
N GLN A 56 11.97 -1.98 4.14
CA GLN A 56 12.51 -1.05 3.15
C GLN A 56 11.40 -0.13 2.62
N PHE A 57 10.26 -0.71 2.22
CA PHE A 57 9.13 0.02 1.68
C PHE A 57 8.58 1.04 2.68
N LYS A 58 8.47 0.67 3.95
CA LYS A 58 8.10 1.59 5.03
C LYS A 58 9.11 2.73 5.17
N GLN A 59 10.41 2.43 5.15
CA GLN A 59 11.45 3.45 5.30
C GLN A 59 11.42 4.46 4.15
N ASP A 60 11.22 4.00 2.92
CA ASP A 60 11.11 4.86 1.75
C ASP A 60 9.88 5.79 1.86
N LEU A 61 8.74 5.26 2.29
CA LEU A 61 7.51 6.07 2.43
C LEU A 61 7.52 7.05 3.61
N LEU A 62 8.38 6.82 4.59
CA LEU A 62 8.58 7.75 5.71
C LEU A 62 9.72 8.74 5.44
N ASN A 63 10.41 8.61 4.30
CA ASN A 63 11.49 9.53 3.94
C ASN A 63 10.90 10.86 3.44
N PRO A 64 11.19 12.00 4.09
CA PRO A 64 10.70 13.30 3.64
C PRO A 64 11.15 13.68 2.23
N GLU A 65 12.25 13.10 1.72
CA GLU A 65 12.70 13.32 0.35
C GLU A 65 11.78 12.70 -0.70
N TYR A 66 10.90 11.78 -0.30
CA TYR A 66 9.98 11.02 -1.16
C TYR A 66 8.51 11.31 -0.87
N ASP A 67 8.20 12.36 -0.10
CA ASP A 67 6.83 12.67 0.36
C ASP A 67 5.82 12.87 -0.79
N ASP A 68 6.30 13.35 -1.95
CA ASP A 68 5.50 13.56 -3.16
C ASP A 68 5.55 12.38 -4.16
N ILE A 69 6.20 11.26 -3.79
CA ILE A 69 6.38 10.10 -4.68
C ILE A 69 5.42 8.98 -4.27
N ASP A 70 4.36 8.81 -5.07
CA ASP A 70 3.38 7.71 -4.94
C ASP A 70 3.57 6.61 -5.99
N GLU A 71 4.46 6.80 -6.97
CA GLU A 71 4.72 5.84 -8.04
C GLU A 71 6.05 5.10 -7.85
N PHE A 72 6.03 3.79 -8.11
CA PHE A 72 7.23 2.97 -8.09
C PHE A 72 7.30 1.97 -9.23
N PHE A 73 8.54 1.62 -9.60
CA PHE A 73 8.83 0.57 -10.56
C PHE A 73 9.31 -0.70 -9.88
N LEU A 74 8.84 -1.83 -10.39
CA LEU A 74 9.33 -3.16 -10.05
C LEU A 74 10.17 -3.69 -11.22
N ILE A 75 11.46 -3.43 -11.22
CA ILE A 75 12.34 -3.68 -12.37
C ILE A 75 13.56 -4.50 -11.96
N PRO A 76 14.17 -5.29 -12.86
CA PRO A 76 15.47 -5.88 -12.61
C PRO A 76 16.50 -4.80 -12.30
N LYS A 77 17.45 -5.09 -11.41
CA LYS A 77 18.50 -4.16 -10.97
C LYS A 77 19.33 -3.59 -12.14
N GLU A 78 19.43 -4.36 -13.22
CA GLU A 78 20.18 -4.02 -14.43
C GLU A 78 19.38 -3.17 -15.42
N ALA A 79 18.09 -2.92 -15.17
CA ALA A 79 17.24 -2.17 -16.07
C ALA A 79 17.58 -0.68 -16.08
N LEU A 80 17.96 -0.17 -17.25
CA LEU A 80 18.20 1.26 -17.45
C LEU A 80 16.87 1.99 -17.63
N MET A 81 16.52 2.84 -16.67
CA MET A 81 15.38 3.74 -16.78
C MET A 81 15.81 5.18 -17.07
N THR A 82 15.39 5.69 -18.22
CA THR A 82 15.52 7.10 -18.63
C THR A 82 14.29 7.91 -18.25
N SER A 83 13.81 7.77 -17.00
CA SER A 83 12.69 8.55 -16.49
C SER A 83 13.17 9.91 -15.97
N LEU A 84 12.54 10.99 -16.42
CA LEU A 84 12.76 12.34 -15.89
C LEU A 84 12.03 12.57 -14.55
N THR A 85 10.99 11.77 -14.28
CA THR A 85 10.23 11.80 -13.03
C THR A 85 10.92 10.91 -11.99
N GLN A 86 11.12 11.46 -10.79
CA GLN A 86 11.57 10.70 -9.63
C GLN A 86 10.49 9.71 -9.19
N ARG A 87 10.87 8.45 -9.07
CA ARG A 87 10.02 7.33 -8.69
C ARG A 87 10.83 6.35 -7.88
N LEU A 88 10.18 5.69 -6.93
CA LEU A 88 10.81 4.62 -6.16
C LEU A 88 11.10 3.43 -7.09
N ARG A 89 12.11 2.63 -6.73
CA ARG A 89 12.57 1.50 -7.52
C ARG A 89 12.82 0.32 -6.62
N TYR A 90 12.20 -0.79 -6.96
CA TYR A 90 12.38 -2.05 -6.27
C TYR A 90 12.81 -3.12 -7.24
N ASP A 91 13.72 -3.98 -6.78
CA ASP A 91 14.26 -5.07 -7.57
C ASP A 91 13.16 -6.11 -7.82
N TYR A 92 12.89 -6.44 -9.08
CA TYR A 92 11.98 -7.53 -9.42
C TYR A 92 12.57 -8.88 -9.00
N SER A 93 11.83 -9.64 -8.20
CA SER A 93 12.12 -11.06 -7.93
C SER A 93 10.83 -11.88 -7.89
N GLU A 94 10.91 -13.17 -8.26
CA GLU A 94 9.75 -14.06 -8.19
C GLU A 94 9.24 -14.26 -6.75
N GLU A 95 10.13 -14.09 -5.77
CA GLU A 95 9.83 -14.25 -4.34
C GLU A 95 8.93 -13.14 -3.79
N ILE A 96 9.02 -11.92 -4.34
CA ILE A 96 8.23 -10.77 -3.87
C ILE A 96 6.95 -10.56 -4.70
N MET A 97 6.77 -11.24 -5.83
CA MET A 97 5.53 -11.15 -6.63
C MET A 97 4.25 -11.50 -5.84
N PRO A 98 4.24 -12.53 -4.96
CA PRO A 98 3.09 -12.79 -4.09
C PRO A 98 2.74 -11.61 -3.19
N LEU A 99 3.73 -10.85 -2.70
CA LEU A 99 3.48 -9.64 -1.90
C LEU A 99 2.73 -8.60 -2.71
N PHE A 100 3.17 -8.28 -3.93
CA PHE A 100 2.49 -7.29 -4.76
C PHE A 100 1.06 -7.70 -5.11
N HIS A 101 0.82 -8.98 -5.38
CA HIS A 101 -0.56 -9.47 -5.56
C HIS A 101 -1.41 -9.28 -4.30
N LYS A 102 -0.86 -9.48 -3.10
CA LYS A 102 -1.57 -9.20 -1.84
C LYS A 102 -1.85 -7.70 -1.68
N LEU A 103 -0.86 -6.85 -1.92
CA LEU A 103 -1.02 -5.40 -1.86
C LEU A 103 -2.05 -4.89 -2.88
N GLU A 104 -2.05 -5.42 -4.11
CA GLU A 104 -3.07 -5.12 -5.14
C GLU A 104 -4.46 -5.57 -4.68
N ASN A 105 -4.59 -6.77 -4.11
CA ASN A 105 -5.88 -7.30 -3.62
C ASN A 105 -6.42 -6.50 -2.43
N LEU A 106 -5.55 -5.92 -1.61
CA LEU A 106 -5.91 -5.04 -0.49
C LEU A 106 -6.19 -3.60 -0.95
N ASN A 107 -6.05 -3.29 -2.25
CA ASN A 107 -6.12 -1.94 -2.82
C ASN A 107 -5.09 -0.98 -2.21
N TYR A 108 -3.95 -1.50 -1.76
CA TYR A 108 -2.83 -0.69 -1.27
C TYR A 108 -1.95 -0.19 -2.40
N ILE A 109 -1.92 -0.90 -3.52
CA ILE A 109 -1.26 -0.48 -4.74
C ILE A 109 -2.14 -0.79 -5.96
N THR A 110 -1.95 -0.03 -7.04
CA THR A 110 -2.58 -0.27 -8.33
C THR A 110 -1.55 -0.29 -9.43
N ARG A 111 -1.61 -1.31 -10.28
CA ARG A 111 -0.79 -1.36 -11.50
C ARG A 111 -1.30 -0.37 -12.55
N LEU A 112 -0.41 0.44 -13.09
CA LEU A 112 -0.76 1.43 -14.11
C LEU A 112 -0.88 0.77 -15.50
N PRO A 113 -1.86 1.18 -16.33
CA PRO A 113 -2.26 0.44 -17.53
C PRO A 113 -1.23 0.42 -18.67
N ASN A 114 -0.26 1.33 -18.65
CA ASN A 114 0.72 1.50 -19.74
C ASN A 114 2.04 0.77 -19.49
N ASP A 115 2.27 0.26 -18.28
CA ASP A 115 3.51 -0.41 -17.92
C ASP A 115 3.25 -1.46 -16.84
N ALA A 116 3.51 -2.72 -17.18
CA ALA A 116 3.23 -3.86 -16.31
C ALA A 116 4.07 -3.87 -15.02
N LEU A 117 5.15 -3.07 -14.99
CA LEU A 117 6.07 -2.95 -13.87
C LEU A 117 5.92 -1.64 -13.11
N LEU A 118 4.97 -0.78 -13.50
CA LEU A 118 4.69 0.49 -12.83
C LEU A 118 3.46 0.38 -11.94
N PHE A 119 3.64 0.78 -10.70
CA PHE A 119 2.61 0.76 -9.68
C PHE A 119 2.47 2.13 -9.05
N ARG A 120 1.25 2.43 -8.61
CA ARG A 120 0.93 3.57 -7.77
C ARG A 120 0.52 3.06 -6.39
N ILE A 121 0.98 3.73 -5.36
CA ILE A 121 0.60 3.53 -3.96
C ILE A 121 -0.69 4.28 -3.72
N GLU A 122 -1.70 3.58 -3.22
CA GLU A 122 -2.99 4.18 -2.96
C GLU A 122 -3.02 4.82 -1.57
N GLN A 123 -3.86 5.85 -1.41
CA GLN A 123 -4.00 6.60 -0.17
C GLN A 123 -4.38 5.69 1.02
N GLU A 124 -5.16 4.65 0.75
CA GLU A 124 -5.55 3.61 1.68
C GLU A 124 -4.34 2.95 2.35
N PHE A 125 -3.23 2.77 1.64
CA PHE A 125 -2.02 2.21 2.22
C PHE A 125 -1.36 3.15 3.21
N HIS A 126 -1.26 4.45 2.88
CA HIS A 126 -0.71 5.46 3.80
C HIS A 126 -1.52 5.54 5.10
N ILE A 127 -2.85 5.50 5.00
CA ILE A 127 -3.74 5.49 6.15
C ILE A 127 -3.50 4.23 6.99
N ALA A 128 -3.45 3.06 6.34
CA ALA A 128 -3.23 1.78 7.00
C ALA A 128 -1.87 1.72 7.71
N LEU A 129 -0.81 2.19 7.05
CA LEU A 129 0.54 2.21 7.59
C LEU A 129 0.63 3.11 8.82
N ASN A 130 0.03 4.31 8.77
CA ASN A 130 0.00 5.21 9.93
C ASN A 130 -0.74 4.58 11.11
N GLN A 131 -1.90 3.96 10.89
CA GLN A 131 -2.63 3.25 11.95
C GLN A 131 -1.83 2.08 12.54
N TYR A 132 -1.04 1.38 11.71
CA TYR A 132 -0.16 0.32 12.17
C TYR A 132 0.96 0.86 13.06
N LEU A 133 1.60 1.96 12.66
CA LEU A 133 2.67 2.62 13.43
C LEU A 133 2.17 3.18 14.77
N GLU A 134 1.00 3.81 14.79
CA GLU A 134 0.38 4.31 16.04
C GLU A 134 0.14 3.18 17.05
N LYS A 135 -0.35 2.03 16.58
CA LYS A 135 -0.57 0.85 17.42
C LYS A 135 0.73 0.24 17.91
N LEU A 136 1.78 0.19 17.08
CA LEU A 136 3.10 -0.28 17.50
C LEU A 136 3.68 0.60 18.62
N ASN A 137 3.58 1.92 18.48
CA ASN A 137 4.04 2.86 19.50
C ASN A 137 3.26 2.69 20.82
N THR A 138 1.93 2.59 20.73
CA THR A 138 1.07 2.38 21.91
C THR A 138 1.46 1.10 22.66
N ARG A 139 1.68 -0.01 21.95
CA ARG A 139 2.13 -1.27 22.56
C ARG A 139 3.52 -1.16 23.18
N ALA A 140 4.44 -0.43 22.54
CA ALA A 140 5.78 -0.22 23.09
C ALA A 140 5.73 0.56 24.42
N ASP A 141 4.84 1.53 24.53
CA ASP A 141 4.65 2.31 25.76
C ASP A 141 3.99 1.47 26.88
N GLU A 142 3.00 0.63 26.55
CA GLU A 142 2.40 -0.32 27.50
C GLU A 142 3.40 -1.33 28.06
N VAL A 143 4.33 -1.82 27.23
CA VAL A 143 5.38 -2.77 27.66
C VAL A 143 6.43 -2.08 28.52
N LYS A 144 6.77 -0.81 28.22
CA LYS A 144 7.69 -0.02 29.06
C LYS A 144 7.11 0.29 30.43
N ASP A 145 5.81 0.54 30.53
CA ASP A 145 5.14 0.81 31.80
C ASP A 145 5.00 -0.46 32.67
N GLN A 146 5.01 -1.65 32.03
CA GLN A 146 4.94 -2.95 32.70
C GLN A 146 6.31 -3.54 33.07
N LEU A 147 7.44 -2.94 32.64
CA LEU A 147 8.75 -3.34 33.12
C LEU A 147 8.84 -3.00 34.62
N PRO A 148 9.11 -3.99 35.50
CA PRO A 148 9.32 -3.68 36.91
C PRO A 148 10.46 -2.65 36.97
N LYS A 149 10.23 -1.54 37.68
CA LYS A 149 11.32 -0.69 38.16
C LYS A 149 12.27 -1.62 38.88
N LEU A 150 13.32 -2.09 38.20
CA LEU A 150 14.39 -2.84 38.82
C LEU A 150 14.97 -1.83 39.80
N ILE A 151 14.55 -1.97 41.06
CA ILE A 151 15.23 -1.38 42.19
C ILE A 151 16.62 -2.00 42.07
N LEU A 152 17.57 -1.22 41.53
CA LEU A 152 18.98 -1.48 41.70
C LEU A 152 19.13 -1.68 43.22
N PRO A 153 19.53 -2.87 43.70
CA PRO A 153 19.94 -2.96 45.07
C PRO A 153 21.10 -1.98 45.19
N ASP A 154 20.93 -0.95 46.03
CA ASP A 154 22.04 -0.12 46.46
C ASP A 154 23.09 -1.08 47.05
N GLU A 155 24.07 -1.44 46.25
CA GLU A 155 25.38 -1.80 46.76
C GLU A 155 25.94 -0.53 47.40
N ALA A 156 25.80 -0.39 48.72
CA ALA A 156 26.79 0.31 49.53
C ALA A 156 26.57 0.10 51.04
N ILE A 157 27.42 -0.77 51.59
CA ILE A 157 28.18 -0.66 52.85
C ILE A 157 27.40 -0.58 54.18
#